data_AF-A0A9W8YDD1-F1
#
_entry.id   AF-A0A9W8YDD1-F1
#
_cell.length_a   1.000
_cell.length_b   1.000
_cell.length_c   1.000
_cell.angle_alpha   90.00
_cell.angle_beta   90.00
_cell.angle_gamma   90.00
#
_symmetry.space_group_name_H-M   'P 1'
#
loop_
_entity.id
_entity.type
_entity.pdbx_description
1 polymer ?
#
loop_
_entity_poly.entity_id
_entity_poly.type
_entity_poly.pdbx_seq_one_letter_code
_entity_poly.pdbx_strand_id
1 'polypeptide(L)'
;MALLQFGTTLVFGVPPLWNNENQPNPDIRKFQAVLVGVLGTVPTLTLAYVTAPFAHQVFLQIPEYARRSRQDLMHFARTLRTNPKGTANTKLEFVTLRIFPFRKHTTAFLHELRALPPMKMRLANIELPKTEAWAQRQREKGIFKRMAEVIQEPRYKFYVKEGRLYTMKTGVPGVWEEVARRIQDQTVAEKDETGYSGLGARKPVVLRSVGQMKLGKEMDKQRLKRHTSRPVHR
;
A
#
# COMPACT_ATOMS: atom_id res chain seq x y z
N MET A 1 6.82 12.84 16.02
CA MET A 1 7.15 12.31 17.35
C MET A 1 8.49 11.59 17.38
N ALA A 2 8.71 10.49 16.65
CA ALA A 2 9.99 9.74 16.76
C ALA A 2 11.25 10.52 16.34
N LEU A 3 11.21 11.34 15.29
CA LEU A 3 12.32 12.23 14.94
C LEU A 3 12.66 13.25 16.04
N LEU A 4 11.62 13.81 16.67
CA LEU A 4 11.78 14.70 17.81
C LEU A 4 12.41 13.95 18.97
N GLN A 5 11.96 12.72 19.26
CA GLN A 5 12.54 11.87 20.29
C GLN A 5 14.03 11.60 20.03
N PHE A 6 14.40 11.20 18.80
CA PHE A 6 15.79 11.00 18.39
C PHE A 6 16.63 12.28 18.53
N GLY A 7 16.11 13.41 18.02
CA GLY A 7 16.75 14.71 18.15
C GLY A 7 16.95 15.11 19.61
N THR A 8 15.93 14.90 20.45
CA THR A 8 16.03 15.22 21.89
C THR A 8 17.03 14.32 22.61
N THR A 9 17.08 13.02 22.30
CA THR A 9 18.06 12.12 22.92
C THR A 9 19.48 12.47 22.53
N LEU A 10 19.73 12.84 21.26
CA LEU A 10 21.07 13.20 20.80
C LEU A 10 21.53 14.58 21.28
N VAL A 11 20.64 15.57 21.28
CA VAL A 11 20.98 16.97 21.60
C VAL A 11 20.94 17.22 23.10
N PHE A 12 20.01 16.62 23.83
CA PHE A 12 19.82 16.90 25.27
C PHE A 12 20.19 15.71 26.18
N GLY A 13 20.12 14.47 25.69
CA GLY A 13 20.43 13.28 26.52
C GLY A 13 21.91 12.89 26.51
N VAL A 14 22.54 12.89 25.33
CA VAL A 14 23.93 12.43 25.15
C VAL A 14 24.96 13.40 25.74
N PRO A 15 24.89 14.74 25.57
CA PRO A 15 25.94 15.63 26.05
C PRO A 15 26.10 15.67 27.58
N PRO A 16 25.03 15.68 28.39
CA PRO A 16 25.16 15.59 29.83
C PRO A 16 25.78 14.28 30.29
N LEU A 17 25.45 13.16 29.63
CA LEU A 17 26.06 11.86 29.92
C LEU A 17 27.53 11.83 29.51
N TRP A 18 27.90 12.45 28.38
CA TRP A 18 29.28 12.50 27.89
C TRP A 18 30.22 13.32 28.80
N ASN A 19 29.68 14.36 29.45
CA ASN A 19 30.42 15.26 30.33
C ASN A 19 30.14 15.02 31.84
N ASN A 20 29.43 13.96 32.20
CA ASN A 20 29.04 13.68 33.58
C ASN A 20 30.27 13.44 34.49
N GLU A 21 30.51 14.32 35.46
CA GLU A 21 31.62 14.23 36.42
C GLU A 21 31.37 13.23 37.56
N ASN A 22 30.11 12.81 37.76
CA ASN A 22 29.73 11.89 38.85
C ASN A 22 30.18 10.43 38.62
N GLN A 23 30.69 10.09 37.43
CA GLN A 23 31.30 8.79 37.15
C GLN A 23 32.81 8.98 36.91
N PRO A 24 33.69 8.47 37.80
CA PRO A 24 35.14 8.68 37.69
C PRO A 24 35.79 7.92 36.53
N ASN A 25 35.17 6.84 36.05
CA ASN A 25 35.68 6.05 34.93
C ASN A 25 35.22 6.62 33.59
N PRO A 26 36.12 7.20 32.77
CA PRO A 26 35.75 7.86 31.52
C PRO A 26 35.23 6.91 30.44
N ASP A 27 35.68 5.65 30.44
CA ASP A 27 35.29 4.65 29.45
C ASP A 27 33.84 4.20 29.63
N ILE A 28 33.41 4.01 30.88
CA ILE A 28 32.03 3.62 31.23
C ILE A 28 31.07 4.75 30.84
N ARG A 29 31.45 6.00 31.11
CA ARG A 29 30.65 7.18 30.79
C ARG A 29 30.44 7.34 29.28
N LYS A 30 31.53 7.27 28.50
CA LYS A 30 31.47 7.34 27.03
C LYS A 30 30.67 6.17 26.45
N PHE A 31 30.84 4.97 27.01
CA PHE A 31 30.07 3.80 26.61
C PHE A 31 28.57 3.97 26.88
N GLN A 32 28.17 4.47 28.04
CA GLN A 32 26.77 4.77 28.37
C GLN A 32 26.19 5.83 27.44
N ALA A 33 26.94 6.89 27.15
CA ALA A 33 26.50 7.93 26.22
C ALA A 33 26.28 7.40 24.80
N VAL A 34 27.20 6.54 24.30
CA VAL A 34 27.05 5.86 23.01
C VAL A 34 25.85 4.91 23.04
N LEU A 35 25.69 4.12 24.10
CA LEU A 35 24.59 3.18 24.25
C LEU A 35 23.23 3.89 24.23
N VAL A 36 23.08 4.99 24.97
CA VAL A 36 21.86 5.80 25.01
C VAL A 36 21.59 6.44 23.64
N GLY A 37 22.63 6.94 22.97
CA GLY A 37 22.50 7.47 21.61
C GLY A 37 22.02 6.41 20.61
N VAL A 38 22.61 5.21 20.63
CA VAL A 38 22.24 4.11 19.73
C VAL A 38 20.85 3.58 20.07
N LEU A 39 20.54 3.32 21.34
CA LEU A 39 19.21 2.83 21.74
C LEU A 39 18.12 3.86 21.44
N GLY A 40 18.41 5.16 21.53
CA GLY A 40 17.50 6.24 21.11
C GLY A 40 17.15 6.21 19.62
N THR A 41 18.04 5.68 18.76
CA THR A 41 17.76 5.53 17.32
C THR A 41 16.79 4.39 17.02
N VAL A 42 16.75 3.36 17.87
CA VAL A 42 16.02 2.11 17.59
C VAL A 42 14.52 2.33 17.45
N PRO A 43 13.81 3.03 18.37
CA PRO A 43 12.38 3.30 18.19
C PRO A 43 12.07 4.08 16.91
N THR A 44 12.97 4.98 16.50
CA THR A 44 12.80 5.79 15.29
C THR A 44 12.98 4.96 14.04
N LEU A 45 14.00 4.11 13.99
CA LEU A 45 14.22 3.16 12.89
C LEU A 45 13.13 2.08 12.82
N THR A 46 12.66 1.60 13.97
CA THR A 46 11.56 0.63 14.02
C THR A 46 10.26 1.27 13.53
N LEU A 47 9.93 2.47 14.00
CA LEU A 47 8.75 3.18 13.51
C LEU A 47 8.86 3.44 12.01
N ALA A 48 10.03 3.85 11.52
CA ALA A 48 10.30 4.00 10.10
C ALA A 48 9.96 2.77 9.28
N TYR A 49 10.41 1.62 9.76
CA TYR A 49 10.27 0.36 9.08
C TYR A 49 8.80 -0.09 9.09
N VAL A 50 8.11 0.08 10.21
CA VAL A 50 6.70 -0.26 10.37
C VAL A 50 5.79 0.67 9.58
N THR A 51 6.11 1.96 9.48
CA THR A 51 5.31 2.92 8.71
C THR A 51 5.66 2.93 7.22
N ALA A 52 6.77 2.31 6.82
CA ALA A 52 7.24 2.29 5.43
C ALA A 52 6.30 1.68 4.38
N PRO A 53 5.47 0.65 4.65
CA PRO A 53 4.62 0.09 3.62
C PRO A 53 3.42 0.99 3.31
N PHE A 54 3.03 1.94 4.16
CA PHE A 54 1.81 2.73 3.95
C PHE A 54 1.97 3.72 2.77
N ALA A 55 1.23 3.46 1.69
CA ALA A 55 1.15 4.38 0.56
C ALA A 55 0.23 5.55 0.94
N HIS A 56 0.76 6.76 0.80
CA HIS A 56 0.03 8.00 1.01
C HIS A 56 -0.89 8.31 -0.17
N GLN A 57 -0.36 8.20 -1.38
CA GLN A 57 -1.09 8.43 -2.63
C GLN A 57 -0.67 7.39 -3.66
N VAL A 58 -1.59 7.05 -4.56
CA VAL A 58 -1.32 6.19 -5.71
C VAL A 58 -1.77 6.94 -6.95
N PHE A 59 -0.86 7.17 -7.88
CA PHE A 59 -1.16 7.75 -9.18
C PHE A 59 -1.22 6.66 -10.23
N LEU A 60 -2.29 6.67 -11.01
CA LEU A 60 -2.45 5.81 -12.18
C LEU A 60 -2.13 6.64 -13.42
N GLN A 61 -1.29 6.13 -14.31
CA GLN A 61 -1.07 6.76 -15.60
C GLN A 61 -2.34 6.57 -16.47
N ILE A 62 -3.14 7.61 -16.59
CA ILE A 62 -4.39 7.60 -17.34
C ILE A 62 -4.12 8.12 -18.77
N PRO A 63 -4.57 7.42 -19.82
CA PRO A 63 -4.47 7.89 -21.21
C PRO A 63 -5.40 9.10 -21.46
N GLU A 64 -5.11 9.89 -22.48
CA GLU A 64 -5.79 11.18 -22.69
C GLU A 64 -7.31 11.07 -22.84
N TYR A 65 -7.81 10.06 -23.55
CA TYR A 65 -9.26 9.83 -23.71
C TYR A 65 -9.97 9.58 -22.37
N ALA A 66 -9.32 8.89 -21.43
CA ALA A 66 -9.88 8.53 -20.14
C ALA A 66 -9.82 9.67 -19.10
N ARG A 67 -9.16 10.79 -19.42
CA ARG A 67 -9.10 11.97 -18.54
C ARG A 67 -10.31 12.90 -18.71
N ARG A 68 -11.05 12.79 -19.82
CA ARG A 68 -12.10 13.73 -20.20
C ARG A 68 -13.35 13.61 -19.33
N SER A 69 -13.77 12.38 -19.02
CA SER A 69 -14.95 12.13 -18.22
C SER A 69 -14.74 11.01 -17.20
N ARG A 70 -15.52 11.07 -16.11
CA ARG A 70 -15.53 10.01 -15.10
C ARG A 70 -16.02 8.68 -15.66
N GLN A 71 -16.94 8.72 -16.63
CA GLN A 71 -17.45 7.51 -17.28
C GLN A 71 -16.36 6.83 -18.10
N ASP A 72 -15.58 7.60 -18.86
CA ASP A 72 -14.45 7.10 -19.65
C ASP A 72 -13.34 6.55 -18.75
N LEU A 73 -13.07 7.22 -17.62
CA LEU A 73 -12.10 6.72 -16.64
C LEU A 73 -12.54 5.38 -16.03
N MET A 74 -13.81 5.26 -15.70
CA MET A 74 -14.36 4.01 -15.18
C MET A 74 -14.37 2.91 -16.26
N HIS A 75 -14.66 3.28 -17.51
CA HIS A 75 -14.56 2.36 -18.65
C HIS A 75 -13.13 1.86 -18.80
N PHE A 76 -12.14 2.76 -18.83
CA PHE A 76 -10.72 2.42 -18.85
C PHE A 76 -10.34 1.49 -17.69
N ALA A 77 -10.76 1.80 -16.46
CA ALA A 77 -10.48 0.96 -15.29
C ALA A 77 -11.05 -0.46 -15.43
N ARG A 78 -12.24 -0.60 -16.03
CA ARG A 78 -12.80 -1.93 -16.37
C ARG A 78 -12.04 -2.60 -17.50
N THR A 79 -11.58 -1.84 -18.50
CA THR A 79 -10.76 -2.36 -19.59
C THR A 79 -9.42 -2.91 -19.10
N LEU A 80 -8.82 -2.33 -18.04
CA LEU A 80 -7.62 -2.90 -17.39
C LEU A 80 -7.85 -4.35 -16.95
N ARG A 81 -9.08 -4.67 -16.56
CA ARG A 81 -9.49 -6.01 -16.14
C ARG A 81 -9.81 -6.93 -17.31
N THR A 82 -10.58 -6.47 -18.28
CA THR A 82 -11.04 -7.31 -19.40
C THR A 82 -9.96 -7.55 -20.46
N ASN A 83 -9.05 -6.61 -20.68
CA ASN A 83 -7.95 -6.73 -21.63
C ASN A 83 -6.58 -6.54 -20.93
N PRO A 84 -6.08 -7.58 -20.24
CA PRO A 84 -4.85 -7.49 -19.45
C PRO A 84 -3.59 -7.30 -20.32
N LYS A 85 -3.55 -7.84 -21.54
CA LYS A 85 -2.40 -7.77 -22.44
C LYS A 85 -2.24 -6.37 -23.04
N GLY A 86 -3.33 -5.76 -23.49
CA GLY A 86 -3.30 -4.41 -24.06
C GLY A 86 -3.02 -3.30 -23.04
N THR A 87 -3.25 -3.58 -21.75
CA THR A 87 -3.12 -2.59 -20.67
C THR A 87 -1.94 -2.84 -19.72
N ALA A 88 -1.09 -3.84 -20.02
CA ALA A 88 0.05 -4.21 -19.20
C ALA A 88 1.03 -3.04 -18.96
N ASN A 89 1.20 -2.16 -19.96
CA ASN A 89 2.13 -1.03 -19.91
C ASN A 89 1.62 0.16 -19.06
N THR A 90 0.46 0.03 -18.43
CA THR A 90 -0.08 1.07 -17.54
C THR A 90 0.81 1.20 -16.31
N LYS A 91 1.37 2.39 -16.07
CA LYS A 91 2.21 2.67 -14.91
C LYS A 91 1.38 3.07 -13.71
N LEU A 92 1.77 2.56 -12.55
CA LEU A 92 1.30 2.95 -11.24
C LEU A 92 2.46 3.57 -10.47
N GLU A 93 2.20 4.69 -9.81
CA GLU A 93 3.17 5.38 -8.99
C GLU A 93 2.68 5.44 -7.55
N PHE A 94 3.44 4.81 -6.67
CA PHE A 94 3.17 4.79 -5.24
C PHE A 94 3.98 5.90 -4.58
N VAL A 95 3.29 6.80 -3.87
CA VAL A 95 3.92 7.80 -3.03
C VAL A 95 3.90 7.31 -1.60
N THR A 96 5.08 7.07 -1.04
CA THR A 96 5.26 6.68 0.36
C THR A 96 5.87 7.83 1.15
N LEU A 97 5.47 7.95 2.41
CA LEU A 97 6.08 8.87 3.37
C LEU A 97 7.13 8.11 4.17
N ARG A 98 8.37 8.61 4.20
CA ARG A 98 9.43 8.07 5.06
C ARG A 98 9.47 8.83 6.40
N ILE A 99 10.39 8.45 7.28
CA ILE A 99 10.68 9.16 8.54
C ILE A 99 10.86 10.65 8.27
N PHE A 100 11.62 10.97 7.23
CA PHE A 100 11.79 12.33 6.75
C PHE A 100 10.60 12.72 5.87
N PRO A 101 10.05 13.94 5.95
CA PRO A 101 8.88 14.40 5.19
C PRO A 101 9.05 14.42 3.65
N PHE A 102 10.12 13.80 3.13
CA PHE A 102 10.31 13.63 1.70
C PHE A 102 9.41 12.52 1.16
N ARG A 103 8.60 12.90 0.19
CA ARG A 103 7.84 11.97 -0.64
C ARG A 103 8.80 11.14 -1.46
N LYS A 104 8.65 9.82 -1.42
CA LYS A 104 9.36 8.91 -2.31
C LYS A 104 8.37 8.28 -3.27
N HIS A 105 8.72 8.37 -4.54
CA HIS A 105 7.93 7.92 -5.66
C HIS A 105 8.48 6.55 -6.08
N THR A 106 7.61 5.56 -6.18
CA THR A 106 7.96 4.24 -6.73
C THR A 106 7.03 3.94 -7.87
N THR A 107 7.56 3.95 -9.08
CA THR A 107 6.84 3.61 -10.30
C THR A 107 6.99 2.13 -10.60
N ALA A 108 5.88 1.45 -10.84
CA ALA A 108 5.84 0.05 -11.27
C ALA A 108 4.81 -0.11 -12.39
N PHE A 109 4.99 -1.11 -13.24
CA PHE A 109 3.95 -1.45 -14.20
C PHE A 109 2.85 -2.29 -13.55
N LEU A 110 1.62 -2.15 -14.03
CA LEU A 110 0.46 -2.87 -13.48
C LEU A 110 0.66 -4.38 -13.53
N HIS A 111 1.27 -4.90 -14.60
CA HIS A 111 1.53 -6.33 -14.78
C HIS A 111 2.66 -6.86 -13.90
N GLU A 112 3.48 -6.01 -13.29
CA GLU A 112 4.55 -6.45 -12.38
C GLU A 112 4.00 -6.62 -10.96
N LEU A 113 2.89 -5.99 -10.61
CA LEU A 113 2.37 -5.98 -9.24
C LEU A 113 1.64 -7.28 -8.89
N ARG A 114 1.76 -7.70 -7.63
CA ARG A 114 1.06 -8.86 -7.05
C ARG A 114 0.31 -8.48 -5.79
N ALA A 115 -0.81 -9.15 -5.55
CA ALA A 115 -1.60 -8.99 -4.34
C ALA A 115 -1.17 -10.01 -3.29
N LEU A 116 -0.83 -9.52 -2.09
CA LEU A 116 -0.55 -10.39 -0.97
C LEU A 116 -1.86 -11.00 -0.44
N PRO A 117 -1.87 -12.27 0.02
CA PRO A 117 -3.06 -12.89 0.57
C PRO A 117 -3.58 -12.10 1.79
N PRO A 118 -4.91 -12.07 2.02
CA PRO A 118 -5.47 -11.39 3.19
C PRO A 118 -5.07 -12.12 4.47
N MET A 119 -4.38 -11.43 5.38
CA MET A 119 -4.00 -11.92 6.72
C MET A 119 -4.46 -10.91 7.78
N LYS A 120 -4.78 -11.39 8.99
CA LYS A 120 -5.29 -10.53 10.09
C LYS A 120 -4.33 -9.40 10.49
N MET A 121 -3.02 -9.64 10.40
CA MET A 121 -1.96 -8.70 10.79
C MET A 121 -1.12 -8.30 9.56
N ARG A 122 -1.78 -7.93 8.46
CA ARG A 122 -1.11 -7.62 7.20
C ARG A 122 -0.53 -6.20 7.20
N LEU A 123 0.78 -6.09 7.02
CA LEU A 123 1.48 -4.81 6.89
C LEU A 123 1.53 -4.27 5.45
N ALA A 124 1.21 -5.08 4.42
CA ALA A 124 1.20 -4.66 3.02
C ALA A 124 0.19 -5.47 2.19
N ASN A 125 -0.49 -4.82 1.25
CA ASN A 125 -1.53 -5.45 0.41
C ASN A 125 -1.02 -5.81 -0.97
N ILE A 126 -0.04 -5.06 -1.47
CA ILE A 126 0.53 -5.18 -2.80
C ILE A 126 2.04 -5.39 -2.64
N GLU A 127 2.60 -6.26 -3.46
CA GLU A 127 4.03 -6.45 -3.59
C GLU A 127 4.50 -6.30 -5.03
N LEU A 128 5.72 -5.82 -5.17
CA LEU A 128 6.50 -5.87 -6.41
C LEU A 128 7.46 -7.06 -6.27
N PRO A 129 7.21 -8.17 -6.98
CA PRO A 129 8.03 -9.38 -6.88
C PRO A 129 9.47 -9.04 -7.26
N LYS A 130 10.40 -9.55 -6.47
CA LYS A 130 11.83 -9.31 -6.70
C LYS A 130 12.35 -10.38 -7.65
N THR A 131 13.06 -9.95 -8.68
CA THR A 131 13.73 -10.86 -9.61
C THR A 131 14.82 -11.66 -8.88
N GLU A 132 15.07 -12.91 -9.28
CA GLU A 132 16.13 -13.75 -8.71
C GLU A 132 17.52 -13.10 -8.80
N ALA A 133 17.79 -12.38 -9.90
CA ALA A 133 19.00 -11.58 -10.08
C ALA A 133 19.18 -10.51 -8.98
N TRP A 134 18.09 -9.92 -8.47
CA TRP A 134 18.15 -8.99 -7.34
C TRP A 134 18.57 -9.71 -6.06
N ALA A 135 18.03 -10.92 -5.83
CA ALA A 135 18.36 -11.71 -4.64
C ALA A 135 19.83 -12.14 -4.65
N GLN A 136 20.38 -12.52 -5.81
CA GLN A 136 21.80 -12.84 -5.97
C GLN A 136 22.70 -11.63 -5.65
N ARG A 137 22.41 -10.45 -6.23
CA ARG A 137 23.15 -9.20 -5.94
C ARG A 137 23.11 -8.81 -4.46
N GLN A 138 22.01 -9.10 -3.76
CA GLN A 138 21.93 -8.83 -2.33
C GLN A 138 22.77 -9.81 -1.51
N ARG A 139 22.83 -11.09 -1.90
CA ARG A 139 23.67 -12.10 -1.24
C ARG A 139 25.15 -11.74 -1.31
N GLU A 140 25.60 -11.16 -2.42
CA GLU A 140 26.98 -10.72 -2.62
C GLU A 140 27.38 -9.49 -1.78
N LYS A 141 26.41 -8.71 -1.29
CA LYS A 141 26.68 -7.50 -0.50
C LYS A 141 26.96 -7.83 0.97
N GLY A 142 27.97 -7.15 1.53
CA GLY A 142 28.24 -7.16 2.97
C GLY A 142 27.13 -6.51 3.80
N ILE A 143 27.04 -6.89 5.08
CA ILE A 143 25.96 -6.50 6.00
C ILE A 143 25.76 -4.98 6.06
N PHE A 144 26.85 -4.21 6.15
CA PHE A 144 26.79 -2.74 6.17
C PHE A 144 26.22 -2.14 4.88
N LYS A 145 26.62 -2.65 3.71
CA LYS A 145 26.07 -2.20 2.42
C LYS A 145 24.58 -2.52 2.30
N ARG A 146 24.14 -3.68 2.79
CA ARG A 146 22.71 -4.03 2.85
C ARG A 146 21.93 -3.07 3.73
N MET A 147 22.44 -2.72 4.92
CA MET A 147 21.77 -1.77 5.80
C MET A 147 21.67 -0.37 5.17
N ALA A 148 22.75 0.13 4.56
CA ALA A 148 22.73 1.41 3.88
C ALA A 148 21.74 1.43 2.69
N GLU A 149 21.68 0.34 1.92
CA GLU A 149 20.73 0.20 0.82
C GLU A 149 19.30 0.12 1.29
N VAL A 150 18.98 -0.60 2.37
CA VAL A 150 17.61 -0.68 2.91
C VAL A 150 17.04 0.71 3.27
N ILE A 151 17.91 1.67 3.57
CA ILE A 151 17.53 3.07 3.82
C ILE A 151 17.23 3.82 2.51
N GLN A 152 17.96 3.52 1.43
CA GLN A 152 17.85 4.23 0.15
C GLN A 152 16.82 3.59 -0.80
N GLU A 153 16.77 2.26 -0.87
CA GLU A 153 16.08 1.45 -1.87
C GLU A 153 14.57 1.75 -1.96
N PRO A 154 13.98 1.79 -3.17
CA PRO A 154 12.53 1.82 -3.34
C PRO A 154 11.90 0.61 -2.65
N ARG A 155 10.78 0.82 -1.97
CA ARG A 155 10.10 -0.27 -1.26
C ARG A 155 9.37 -1.14 -2.27
N TYR A 156 9.30 -2.43 -1.97
CA TYR A 156 8.66 -3.44 -2.83
C TYR A 156 7.32 -3.93 -2.25
N LYS A 157 6.89 -3.36 -1.12
CA LYS A 157 5.66 -3.76 -0.42
C LYS A 157 4.90 -2.50 -0.08
N PHE A 158 3.62 -2.48 -0.46
CA PHE A 158 2.75 -1.32 -0.31
C PHE A 158 1.44 -1.74 0.34
N TYR A 159 1.04 -0.99 1.35
CA TYR A 159 -0.27 -1.03 1.97
C TYR A 159 -1.07 0.14 1.43
N VAL A 160 -2.09 -0.17 0.63
CA VAL A 160 -3.07 0.80 0.14
C VAL A 160 -4.39 0.48 0.79
N LYS A 161 -5.05 1.47 1.39
CA LYS A 161 -6.37 1.27 2.00
C LYS A 161 -7.39 0.97 0.90
N GLU A 162 -8.02 -0.20 0.98
CA GLU A 162 -9.05 -0.63 0.04
C GLU A 162 -10.43 -0.13 0.50
N GLY A 163 -11.29 0.23 -0.46
CA GLY A 163 -12.69 0.59 -0.22
C GLY A 163 -13.07 2.01 -0.59
N ARG A 164 -14.35 2.18 -0.94
CA ARG A 164 -14.92 3.43 -1.47
C ARG A 164 -14.74 4.62 -0.54
N LEU A 165 -14.80 4.41 0.77
CA LEU A 165 -14.67 5.48 1.77
C LEU A 165 -13.33 6.23 1.66
N TYR A 166 -12.27 5.54 1.23
CA TYR A 166 -10.94 6.14 1.09
C TYR A 166 -10.73 6.81 -0.28
N THR A 167 -11.53 6.47 -1.29
CA THR A 167 -11.50 7.07 -2.63
C THR A 167 -12.54 8.19 -2.81
N MET A 168 -13.42 8.43 -1.85
CA MET A 168 -14.38 9.55 -1.92
C MET A 168 -13.70 10.91 -2.01
N LYS A 169 -12.56 11.09 -1.32
CA LYS A 169 -11.82 12.36 -1.31
C LYS A 169 -11.07 12.65 -2.61
N THR A 170 -10.81 11.64 -3.45
CA THR A 170 -10.04 11.80 -4.69
C THR A 170 -10.90 12.20 -5.89
N GLY A 171 -12.23 12.33 -5.70
CA GLY A 171 -13.17 12.66 -6.79
C GLY A 171 -13.41 11.49 -7.77
N VAL A 172 -12.75 10.35 -7.57
CA VAL A 172 -12.81 9.19 -8.46
C VAL A 172 -13.10 7.90 -7.66
N PRO A 173 -14.33 7.74 -7.15
CA PRO A 173 -14.68 6.55 -6.39
C PRO A 173 -14.87 5.35 -7.33
N GLY A 174 -14.29 4.20 -6.98
CA GLY A 174 -14.45 2.93 -7.69
C GLY A 174 -13.29 2.53 -8.60
N VAL A 175 -12.41 3.45 -9.00
CA VAL A 175 -11.33 3.15 -9.96
C VAL A 175 -10.22 2.32 -9.32
N TRP A 176 -9.84 2.66 -8.09
CA TRP A 176 -8.83 1.88 -7.37
C TRP A 176 -9.30 0.44 -7.11
N GLU A 177 -10.59 0.25 -6.87
CA GLU A 177 -11.18 -1.08 -6.63
C GLU A 177 -11.06 -1.97 -7.87
N GLU A 178 -11.27 -1.43 -9.07
CA GLU A 178 -11.07 -2.20 -10.31
C GLU A 178 -9.59 -2.49 -10.57
N VAL A 179 -8.69 -1.54 -10.29
CA VAL A 179 -7.24 -1.75 -10.38
C VAL A 179 -6.77 -2.81 -9.39
N ALA A 180 -7.20 -2.72 -8.13
CA ALA A 180 -6.84 -3.68 -7.08
C ALA A 180 -7.36 -5.09 -7.40
N ARG A 181 -8.59 -5.20 -7.92
CA ARG A 181 -9.13 -6.47 -8.43
C ARG A 181 -8.30 -7.05 -9.57
N ARG A 182 -7.87 -6.21 -10.52
CA ARG A 182 -6.98 -6.66 -11.60
C ARG A 182 -5.64 -7.20 -11.10
N ILE A 183 -5.06 -6.61 -10.06
CA ILE A 183 -3.83 -7.10 -9.42
C ILE A 183 -4.10 -8.44 -8.70
N GLN A 184 -5.26 -8.56 -8.04
CA GLN A 184 -5.68 -9.82 -7.40
C GLN A 184 -5.90 -10.94 -8.42
N ASP A 185 -6.69 -10.68 -9.47
CA ASP A 185 -6.98 -11.64 -10.55
C ASP A 185 -5.68 -12.15 -11.19
N GLN A 186 -4.69 -11.26 -11.40
CA GLN A 186 -3.37 -11.66 -11.88
C GLN A 186 -2.64 -12.62 -10.94
N THR A 187 -2.69 -12.33 -9.65
CA THR A 187 -1.98 -13.13 -8.66
C THR A 187 -2.63 -14.49 -8.49
N VAL A 188 -3.95 -14.59 -8.67
CA VAL A 188 -4.66 -15.88 -8.71
C VAL A 188 -4.26 -16.65 -9.97
N ALA A 189 -4.33 -16.02 -11.15
CA ALA A 189 -3.97 -16.67 -12.40
C ALA A 189 -2.54 -17.24 -12.39
N GLU A 190 -1.56 -16.48 -11.90
CA GLU A 190 -0.17 -16.96 -11.83
C GLU A 190 0.04 -18.07 -10.81
N LYS A 191 -0.71 -18.07 -9.70
CA LYS A 191 -0.67 -19.17 -8.72
C LYS A 191 -1.26 -20.46 -9.30
N ASP A 192 -2.32 -20.34 -10.09
CA ASP A 192 -2.92 -21.48 -10.78
C ASP A 192 -1.96 -22.05 -11.84
N GLU A 193 -1.24 -21.19 -12.56
CA GLU A 193 -0.24 -21.60 -13.57
C GLU A 193 1.03 -22.21 -12.95
N THR A 194 1.53 -21.68 -11.84
CA THR A 194 2.77 -22.17 -11.19
C THR A 194 2.58 -23.39 -10.30
N GLY A 195 1.34 -23.86 -10.09
CA GLY A 195 1.06 -25.12 -9.38
C GLY A 195 1.46 -25.16 -7.89
N TYR A 196 2.03 -24.08 -7.34
CA TYR A 196 2.40 -23.98 -5.94
C TYR A 196 1.17 -23.73 -5.06
N SER A 197 0.44 -24.82 -4.82
CA SER A 197 -0.51 -24.96 -3.73
C SER A 197 0.26 -25.00 -2.41
N GLY A 198 0.72 -23.83 -1.95
CA GLY A 198 1.19 -23.65 -0.59
C GLY A 198 0.13 -24.17 0.39
N LEU A 199 0.51 -25.21 1.16
CA LEU A 199 -0.26 -25.84 2.22
C LEU A 199 -1.09 -24.80 2.99
N GLY A 200 -2.42 -24.86 2.83
CA GLY A 200 -3.37 -24.11 3.68
C GLY A 200 -4.31 -23.12 2.98
N ALA A 201 -4.40 -23.10 1.64
CA ALA A 201 -5.44 -22.33 0.95
C ALA A 201 -6.83 -22.96 1.14
N ARG A 202 -7.44 -22.75 2.33
CA ARG A 202 -8.90 -22.85 2.45
C ARG A 202 -9.49 -21.88 1.44
N LYS A 203 -10.19 -22.43 0.44
CA LYS A 203 -10.97 -21.69 -0.56
C LYS A 203 -11.65 -20.50 0.13
N PRO A 204 -11.53 -19.26 -0.37
CA PRO A 204 -12.32 -18.18 0.18
C PRO A 204 -13.78 -18.54 -0.05
N VAL A 205 -14.47 -18.90 1.03
CA VAL A 205 -15.93 -18.88 1.07
C VAL A 205 -16.31 -17.49 0.60
N VAL A 206 -16.99 -17.44 -0.54
CA VAL A 206 -17.65 -16.25 -1.05
C VAL A 206 -18.57 -15.78 0.07
N LEU A 207 -18.06 -14.87 0.90
CA LEU A 207 -18.84 -14.10 1.84
C LEU A 207 -19.71 -13.22 0.97
N ARG A 208 -20.88 -13.77 0.61
CA ARG A 208 -22.09 -13.04 0.27
C ARG A 208 -22.10 -11.82 1.18
N SER A 209 -22.11 -10.65 0.57
CA SER A 209 -22.31 -9.36 1.20
C SER A 209 -23.52 -9.41 2.16
N VAL A 210 -23.29 -9.81 3.42
CA VAL A 210 -24.20 -9.61 4.53
C VAL A 210 -23.87 -8.23 5.06
N GLY A 211 -24.62 -7.23 4.60
CA GLY A 211 -24.35 -5.83 4.94
C GLY A 211 -24.90 -4.79 3.96
N GLN A 212 -25.85 -5.14 3.07
CA GLN A 212 -26.82 -4.15 2.59
C GLN A 212 -28.06 -4.30 3.48
N MET A 213 -28.02 -3.66 4.65
CA MET A 213 -29.22 -3.43 5.43
C MET A 213 -30.23 -2.69 4.55
N LYS A 214 -31.41 -3.29 4.48
CA LYS A 214 -32.62 -2.78 3.87
C LYS A 214 -32.92 -1.39 4.44
N LEU A 215 -32.69 -0.33 3.65
CA LEU A 215 -33.24 1.00 3.96
C LEU A 215 -33.69 1.78 2.70
N GLY A 216 -33.95 1.08 1.60
CA GLY A 216 -34.37 1.74 0.35
C GLY A 216 -35.47 1.03 -0.44
N LYS A 217 -35.94 -0.15 0.00
CA LYS A 217 -36.90 -0.95 -0.77
C LYS A 217 -38.37 -0.64 -0.52
N GLU A 218 -38.68 0.33 0.32
CA GLU A 218 -40.06 0.69 0.68
C GLU A 218 -40.56 1.96 -0.02
N MET A 219 -39.67 2.85 -0.49
CA MET A 219 -40.07 4.08 -1.18
C MET A 219 -40.36 3.92 -2.69
N ASP A 220 -39.87 2.87 -3.34
CA ASP A 220 -40.11 2.68 -4.79
C ASP A 220 -41.40 1.92 -5.12
N LYS A 221 -42.09 1.33 -4.14
CA LYS A 221 -43.39 0.67 -4.37
C LYS A 221 -44.57 1.64 -4.49
N GLN A 222 -44.39 2.94 -4.21
CA GLN A 222 -45.46 3.94 -4.32
C GLN A 222 -45.41 4.81 -5.59
N ARG A 223 -44.42 4.65 -6.48
CA ARG A 223 -44.27 5.51 -7.68
C ARG A 223 -44.59 4.85 -9.03
N LEU A 224 -45.29 3.72 -9.03
CA LEU A 224 -45.84 3.11 -10.25
C LEU A 224 -47.37 3.12 -10.25
N LYS A 225 -47.97 4.31 -10.29
CA LYS A 225 -49.27 4.51 -10.95
C LYS A 225 -49.02 5.12 -12.33
N ARG A 226 -48.68 4.27 -13.30
CA ARG A 226 -48.78 4.64 -14.72
C ARG A 226 -50.25 4.60 -15.10
N HIS A 227 -50.86 5.77 -15.24
CA HIS A 227 -52.08 5.93 -16.03
C HIS A 227 -51.70 5.85 -17.51
N THR A 228 -52.12 4.78 -18.18
CA THR A 228 -52.24 4.76 -19.64
C THR A 228 -53.52 4.02 -20.00
N SER A 229 -54.61 4.76 -20.14
CA SER A 229 -55.80 4.32 -20.88
C SER A 229 -55.63 4.70 -22.34
N ARG A 230 -55.63 3.71 -23.24
CA ARG A 230 -55.87 3.90 -24.68
C ARG A 230 -57.29 3.40 -25.02
N PRO A 231 -57.84 3.80 -26.20
CA PRO A 231 -59.23 4.19 -26.37
C PRO A 231 -60.16 3.01 -26.67
N VAL A 232 -61.45 3.16 -26.37
CA VAL A 232 -62.50 2.26 -26.81
C VAL A 232 -63.01 2.74 -28.17
N HIS A 233 -62.95 1.84 -29.16
CA HIS A 233 -63.68 1.95 -30.42
C HIS A 233 -65.13 1.49 -30.19
N ARG A 234 -66.09 2.36 -30.49
CA ARG A 234 -67.36 2.01 -31.14
C ARG A 234 -67.97 3.26 -31.76
#